data_AF-A0A955R4T6-F1
#
_entry.id   AF-A0A955R4T6-F1
#
_cell.length_a   1.000
_cell.length_b   1.000
_cell.length_c   1.000
_cell.angle_alpha   90.00
_cell.angle_beta   90.00
_cell.angle_gamma   90.00
#
_symmetry.space_group_name_H-M   'P 1'
#
loop_
_entity.id
_entity.type
_entity.pdbx_description
1 polymer ?
#
loop_
_entity_poly.entity_id
_entity_poly.type
_entity_poly.pdbx_seq_one_letter_code
_entity_poly.pdbx_strand_id
1 'polypeptide(L)' 'DPLRERWPGVRVNSAFRSVAVNRAVGGVEGSRHLVGLAADLAVPAGQRASIVAWLRARGLKVLEYRGHLHVVLPGA' A
#
# COMPACT_ATOMS: atom_id res chain seq x y z
N ASP A 1 -8.04 -11.78 7.50
CA ASP A 1 -7.50 -10.89 6.44
C ASP A 1 -6.75 -11.78 5.45
N PRO A 2 -7.32 -12.01 4.25
CA PRO A 2 -6.78 -12.96 3.28
C PRO A 2 -5.32 -12.70 2.87
N LEU A 3 -4.86 -11.45 2.94
CA LEU A 3 -3.48 -11.09 2.64
C LEU A 3 -2.54 -11.61 3.73
N ARG A 4 -2.87 -11.35 5.00
CA ARG A 4 -2.07 -11.78 6.16
C ARG A 4 -2.20 -13.28 6.47
N GLU A 5 -3.32 -13.90 6.12
CA GLU A 5 -3.47 -15.37 6.17
C GLU A 5 -2.51 -16.05 5.18
N ARG A 6 -2.34 -15.47 3.99
CA ARG A 6 -1.44 -16.01 2.96
C ARG A 6 0.03 -15.62 3.16
N TRP A 7 0.28 -14.42 3.69
CA TRP A 7 1.61 -13.91 3.99
C TRP A 7 1.64 -13.24 5.38
N PRO A 8 1.90 -13.99 6.45
CA PRO A 8 1.87 -13.46 7.82
C PRO A 8 2.94 -12.40 8.08
N GLY A 9 3.98 -12.31 7.22
CA GLY A 9 5.02 -11.29 7.31
C GLY A 9 4.64 -9.92 6.73
N VAL A 10 3.45 -9.75 6.16
CA VAL A 10 2.98 -8.46 5.62
C VAL A 10 2.51 -7.55 6.76
N ARG A 11 2.99 -6.30 6.77
CA ARG A 11 2.57 -5.26 7.71
C ARG A 11 2.07 -4.02 6.98
N VAL A 12 0.98 -3.43 7.48
CA VAL A 12 0.48 -2.13 7.02
C VAL A 12 1.21 -1.05 7.79
N ASN A 13 2.02 -0.24 7.10
CA ASN A 13 2.77 0.87 7.71
C ASN A 13 1.93 2.15 7.76
N SER A 14 1.11 2.38 6.73
CA SER A 14 0.25 3.56 6.63
C SER A 14 -1.02 3.23 5.82
N ALA A 15 -2.13 3.90 6.12
CA ALA A 15 -3.39 3.80 5.38
C ALA A 15 -3.99 5.21 5.21
N PHE A 16 -5.10 5.55 5.87
CA PHE A 16 -5.55 6.94 5.87
C PHE A 16 -4.48 7.89 6.44
N ARG A 17 -4.28 9.04 5.78
CA ARG A 17 -3.47 10.15 6.29
C ARG A 17 -4.30 11.43 6.28
N SER A 18 -4.28 12.17 7.39
CA SER A 18 -4.81 13.54 7.38
C SER A 18 -3.95 14.43 6.49
N VAL A 19 -4.49 15.58 6.08
CA VAL A 19 -3.74 16.58 5.29
C VAL A 19 -2.46 17.00 6.01
N ALA A 20 -2.53 17.23 7.31
CA ALA A 20 -1.37 17.61 8.12
C ALA A 20 -0.28 16.52 8.11
N VAL A 21 -0.65 15.25 8.33
CA VAL A 21 0.29 14.13 8.31
C VAL A 21 0.86 13.92 6.91
N ASN A 22 0.02 13.98 5.87
CA ASN A 22 0.48 13.83 4.48
C ASN A 22 1.50 14.91 4.11
N ARG A 23 1.27 16.17 4.50
CA ARG A 23 2.24 17.26 4.30
C ARG A 23 3.53 17.03 5.09
N ALA A 24 3.43 16.61 6.36
CA ALA A 24 4.59 16.37 7.22
C ALA A 24 5.53 15.28 6.67
N VAL A 25 4.99 14.28 5.97
CA VAL A 25 5.79 13.21 5.34
C VAL A 25 6.18 13.51 3.88
N GLY A 26 5.95 14.74 3.39
CA GLY A 26 6.26 15.14 2.01
C GLY A 26 5.33 14.54 0.96
N GLY A 27 4.12 14.13 1.34
CA GLY A 27 3.10 13.60 0.44
C GLY A 27 2.52 14.67 -0.48
N VAL A 28 2.15 14.25 -1.69
CA VAL A 28 1.60 15.13 -2.73
C VAL A 28 0.14 15.51 -2.47
N GLU A 29 -0.27 16.63 -3.05
CA GLU A 29 -1.68 17.00 -3.20
C GLU A 29 -2.42 15.93 -4.03
N GLY A 30 -3.67 15.63 -3.66
CA GLY A 30 -4.45 14.56 -4.30
C GLY A 30 -4.04 13.13 -3.93
N SER A 31 -3.15 12.93 -2.95
CA SER A 31 -2.77 11.59 -2.48
C SER A 31 -3.98 10.77 -2.06
N ARG A 32 -4.05 9.51 -2.51
CA ARG A 32 -5.15 8.59 -2.21
C ARG A 32 -5.20 8.17 -0.73
N HIS A 33 -4.11 8.38 0.03
CA HIS A 33 -4.13 8.26 1.49
C HIS A 33 -5.06 9.30 2.14
N LEU A 34 -5.24 10.47 1.53
CA LEU A 34 -6.10 11.54 2.06
C LEU A 34 -7.58 11.16 2.08
N VAL A 35 -7.97 10.17 1.29
CA VAL A 35 -9.35 9.68 1.17
C VAL A 35 -9.48 8.21 1.61
N GLY A 36 -8.44 7.65 2.23
CA GLY A 36 -8.46 6.27 2.73
C GLY A 36 -8.41 5.19 1.65
N LEU A 37 -8.05 5.54 0.41
CA LEU A 37 -8.00 4.62 -0.74
C LEU A 37 -6.60 4.11 -1.07
N ALA A 38 -5.63 4.31 -0.18
CA ALA A 38 -4.28 3.79 -0.32
C ALA A 38 -3.69 3.28 1.00
N ALA A 39 -2.75 2.34 0.89
CA ALA A 39 -1.98 1.82 2.01
C ALA A 39 -0.53 1.51 1.59
N ASP A 40 0.40 1.75 2.51
CA ASP A 40 1.80 1.37 2.34
C ASP A 40 2.06 0.06 3.10
N LEU A 41 2.54 -0.96 2.40
CA LEU A 41 2.80 -2.30 2.93
C LEU A 41 4.30 -2.58 3.03
N ALA A 42 4.78 -2.95 4.21
CA ALA A 42 6.06 -3.62 4.36
C ALA A 42 5.88 -5.11 4.10
N VAL A 43 6.68 -5.66 3.17
CA VAL A 43 6.58 -7.06 2.75
C VAL A 43 7.94 -7.76 2.84
N PRO A 44 7.99 -9.07 3.11
CA PRO A 44 9.25 -9.82 3.09
C PRO A 44 9.88 -9.80 1.69
N ALA A 45 11.19 -9.53 1.61
CA ALA A 45 11.89 -9.35 0.33
C ALA A 45 11.71 -10.54 -0.63
N GLY A 46 11.85 -11.78 -0.12
CA GLY A 46 11.68 -13.00 -0.92
C GLY A 46 10.24 -13.29 -1.37
N GLN A 47 9.25 -12.56 -0.86
CA GLN A 47 7.83 -12.73 -1.18
C GLN A 47 7.26 -11.55 -1.98
N ARG A 48 8.07 -10.51 -2.22
CA ARG A 48 7.63 -9.26 -2.84
C ARG A 48 6.95 -9.48 -4.19
N ALA A 49 7.58 -10.25 -5.07
CA ALA A 49 7.05 -10.51 -6.41
C ALA A 49 5.70 -11.25 -6.38
N SER A 50 5.56 -12.27 -5.52
CA SER A 50 4.32 -13.05 -5.43
C SER A 50 3.17 -12.25 -4.80
N ILE A 51 3.47 -11.41 -3.81
CA ILE A 51 2.50 -10.48 -3.22
C ILE A 51 2.05 -9.44 -4.25
N VAL A 52 2.99 -8.83 -4.99
CA VAL A 52 2.67 -7.85 -6.04
C VAL A 52 1.76 -8.47 -7.10
N ALA A 53 2.10 -9.66 -7.60
CA ALA A 53 1.29 -10.37 -8.59
C ALA A 53 -0.13 -10.66 -8.06
N TRP A 54 -0.24 -11.08 -6.81
CA TRP A 54 -1.53 -11.39 -6.18
C TRP A 54 -2.42 -10.16 -5.96
N LEU A 55 -1.82 -9.02 -5.58
CA LEU A 55 -2.54 -7.75 -5.43
C LEU A 55 -3.02 -7.23 -6.80
N ARG A 56 -2.14 -7.26 -7.82
CA ARG A 56 -2.49 -6.84 -9.19
C ARG A 56 -3.59 -7.72 -9.79
N ALA A 57 -3.56 -9.03 -9.55
CA ALA A 57 -4.61 -9.96 -9.98
C ALA A 57 -6.00 -9.66 -9.37
N ARG A 58 -6.07 -8.83 -8.32
CA ARG A 58 -7.31 -8.35 -7.69
C ARG A 58 -7.70 -6.94 -8.13
N GLY A 59 -7.06 -6.42 -9.18
CA GLY A 59 -7.31 -5.08 -9.71
C GLY A 59 -6.68 -3.96 -8.89
N LEU A 60 -5.86 -4.27 -7.89
CA LEU A 60 -5.19 -3.24 -7.09
C LEU A 60 -4.01 -2.64 -7.87
N LYS A 61 -3.91 -1.31 -7.87
CA LYS A 61 -2.73 -0.62 -8.39
C LYS A 61 -1.61 -0.70 -7.35
N VAL A 62 -0.43 -1.14 -7.78
CA VAL A 62 0.73 -1.31 -6.89
C VAL A 62 1.92 -0.55 -7.45
N LEU A 63 2.38 0.46 -6.70
CA LEU A 63 3.66 1.14 -6.93
C LEU A 63 4.71 0.54 -6.00
N GLU A 64 5.89 0.27 -6.55
CA GLU A 64 6.94 -0.47 -5.88
C GLU A 64 8.06 0.47 -5.43
N TYR A 65 8.17 0.73 -4.12
CA TYR A 65 9.26 1.50 -3.53
C TYR A 65 10.27 0.57 -2.83
N ARG A 66 11.52 1.02 -2.69
CA ARG A 66 12.60 0.21 -2.06
C ARG A 66 12.19 -0.34 -0.68
N GLY A 67 11.47 0.44 0.12
CA GLY A 67 11.08 0.06 1.49
C GLY A 67 9.66 -0.47 1.67
N HIS A 68 8.74 -0.23 0.72
CA HIS A 68 7.34 -0.61 0.85
C HIS A 68 6.66 -0.77 -0.51
N LEU A 69 5.51 -1.42 -0.53
CA LEU A 69 4.57 -1.40 -1.65
C LEU A 69 3.50 -0.35 -1.35
N HIS A 70 3.28 0.60 -2.25
CA HIS A 70 2.17 1.53 -2.16
C HIS A 70 1.00 0.98 -2.97
N VAL A 71 -0.06 0.59 -2.27
CA VAL A 71 -1.23 -0.09 -2.83
C VAL A 71 -2.40 0.88 -2.87
N VAL A 72 -3.06 0.99 -4.02
CA VAL A 72 -4.19 1.89 -4.25
C VAL A 72 -5.40 1.08 -4.70
N LEU A 73 -6.56 1.34 -4.09
CA LEU A 73 -7.83 0.74 -4.51
C LEU A 73 -8.23 1.25 -5.91
N PRO A 74 -8.71 0.36 -6.81
CA PRO A 74 -9.20 0.77 -8.11
C PRO A 74 -10.44 1.65 -7.98
N GLY A 75 -10.54 2.67 -8.83
CA GLY A 75 -11.73 3.53 -8.93
C GLY A 75 -11.87 4.53 -7.78
N ALA A 76 -11.54 5.79 -8.05
CA ALA A 76 -12.28 6.95 -7.56
C ALA A 76 -12.02 8.09 -8.52
#